data_AF-A0AA96YYK2-F1
#
_entry.id   AF-A0AA96YYK2-F1
#
_cell.length_a   1.000
_cell.length_b   1.000
_cell.length_c   1.000
_cell.angle_alpha   90.00
_cell.angle_beta   90.00
_cell.angle_gamma   90.00
#
_symmetry.space_group_name_H-M   'P 1'
#
loop_
_entity.id
_entity.type
_entity.pdbx_description
1 polymer ?
#
loop_
_entity_poly.entity_id
_entity_poly.type
_entity_poly.pdbx_seq_one_letter_code
_entity_poly.pdbx_strand_id
1 'polypeptide(L)'
;MKRIKTKLLIVLLLALGVFAYHSYTSIGDSDVKNEAQSLVEKKFGNSSAVEFSDVEIVQKNEFKEGESYRVCGLYHLSSQDDALPFVANVIVKEGSFSEHGQLIISETPELQFSIEQLCVKKQAN
;
A
#
# COMPACT_ATOMS: atom_id res chain seq x y z
N MET A 1 26.95 -42.52 0.61
CA MET A 1 26.56 -41.41 -0.30
C MET A 1 25.04 -41.22 -0.47
N LYS A 2 24.21 -42.26 -0.69
CA LYS A 2 22.74 -42.10 -0.84
C LYS A 2 22.07 -41.35 0.33
N ARG A 3 22.38 -41.70 1.58
CA ARG A 3 21.80 -41.06 2.78
C ARG A 3 22.17 -39.57 2.96
N ILE A 4 23.34 -39.14 2.47
CA ILE A 4 23.77 -37.74 2.55
C ILE A 4 23.03 -36.90 1.50
N LYS A 5 22.86 -37.43 0.29
CA LYS A 5 22.09 -36.77 -0.78
C LYS A 5 20.62 -36.58 -0.40
N THR A 6 20.01 -37.57 0.25
CA THR A 6 18.61 -37.46 0.73
C THR A 6 18.45 -36.42 1.83
N LYS A 7 19.40 -36.33 2.78
CA LYS A 7 19.38 -35.29 3.82
C LYS A 7 19.54 -33.89 3.24
N LEU A 8 20.45 -33.73 2.27
CA LEU A 8 20.65 -32.46 1.58
C LEU A 8 19.38 -32.02 0.83
N LEU A 9 18.69 -32.96 0.19
CA LEU A 9 17.44 -32.71 -0.53
C LEU A 9 16.31 -32.28 0.41
N ILE A 10 16.19 -32.88 1.60
CA ILE A 10 15.21 -32.47 2.62
C ILE A 10 15.51 -31.06 3.12
N VAL A 11 16.77 -30.73 3.41
CA VAL A 11 17.17 -29.38 3.83
C VAL A 11 16.85 -28.35 2.75
N LEU A 12 17.08 -28.69 1.48
CA LEU A 12 16.79 -27.81 0.35
C LEU A 12 15.28 -27.60 0.15
N LEU A 13 14.47 -28.65 0.34
CA LEU A 13 13.01 -28.54 0.32
C LEU A 13 12.46 -27.70 1.47
N LEU A 14 13.01 -27.84 2.68
CA LEU A 14 12.62 -27.01 3.83
C LEU A 14 12.98 -25.54 3.61
N ALA A 15 14.18 -25.26 3.08
CA ALA A 15 14.60 -23.90 2.75
C ALA A 15 13.70 -23.26 1.68
N LEU A 16 13.33 -24.03 0.64
CA LEU A 16 12.39 -23.58 -0.39
C LEU A 16 10.98 -23.33 0.18
N GLY A 17 10.51 -24.17 1.11
CA GLY A 17 9.22 -23.99 1.77
C GLY A 17 9.16 -22.72 2.61
N VAL A 18 10.22 -22.44 3.38
CA VAL A 18 10.31 -21.21 4.19
C VAL A 18 10.43 -19.97 3.30
N PHE A 19 11.22 -20.03 2.22
CA PHE A 19 11.35 -18.92 1.28
C PHE A 19 10.05 -18.62 0.52
N ALA A 20 9.33 -19.65 0.10
CA ALA A 20 8.02 -19.51 -0.53
C ALA A 20 7.00 -18.90 0.44
N TYR A 21 7.01 -19.33 1.71
CA TYR A 21 6.14 -18.75 2.74
C TYR A 21 6.43 -17.26 2.98
N HIS A 22 7.71 -16.88 3.12
CA HIS A 22 8.10 -15.49 3.27
C HIS A 22 7.77 -14.63 2.05
N SER A 23 7.92 -15.17 0.84
CA SER A 23 7.57 -14.44 -0.39
C SER A 23 6.06 -14.24 -0.52
N TYR A 24 5.25 -15.19 -0.03
CA TYR A 24 3.79 -15.10 -0.06
C TYR A 24 3.23 -14.12 0.97
N THR A 25 3.90 -13.95 2.12
CA THR A 25 3.43 -13.05 3.19
C THR A 25 4.07 -11.66 3.16
N SER A 26 4.99 -11.42 2.23
CA SER A 26 5.65 -10.12 2.06
C SER A 26 4.76 -9.16 1.28
N ILE A 27 4.20 -8.16 1.96
CA ILE A 27 3.52 -7.02 1.32
C ILE A 27 4.60 -6.05 0.83
N GLY A 28 4.62 -5.76 -0.47
CA GLY A 28 5.54 -4.81 -1.07
C GLY A 28 4.93 -3.40 -1.26
N ASP A 29 5.78 -2.45 -1.63
CA ASP A 29 5.36 -1.06 -1.91
C ASP A 29 4.26 -0.97 -2.98
N SER A 30 4.29 -1.84 -3.98
CA SER A 30 3.25 -1.89 -5.02
C SER A 30 1.90 -2.32 -4.44
N ASP A 31 1.90 -3.29 -3.52
CA ASP A 31 0.66 -3.78 -2.90
C ASP A 31 0.07 -2.69 -2.00
N VAL A 32 0.91 -1.95 -1.28
CA VAL A 32 0.51 -0.78 -0.47
C VAL A 32 -0.13 0.31 -1.35
N LYS A 33 0.48 0.63 -2.49
CA LYS A 33 -0.09 1.61 -3.44
C LYS A 33 -1.43 1.14 -4.01
N ASN A 34 -1.53 -0.13 -4.36
CA ASN A 34 -2.77 -0.72 -4.89
C ASN A 34 -3.88 -0.72 -3.83
N GLU A 35 -3.57 -1.02 -2.57
CA GLU A 35 -4.58 -0.93 -1.49
C GLU A 35 -5.05 0.52 -1.29
N ALA A 36 -4.15 1.49 -1.35
CA ALA A 36 -4.51 2.90 -1.28
C ALA A 36 -5.45 3.32 -2.43
N GLN A 37 -5.18 2.88 -3.66
CA GLN A 37 -6.08 3.08 -4.81
C GLN A 37 -7.43 2.39 -4.58
N SER A 38 -7.44 1.16 -4.08
CA SER A 38 -8.67 0.42 -3.77
C SER A 38 -9.53 1.15 -2.74
N LEU A 39 -8.95 1.83 -1.76
CA LEU A 39 -9.71 2.67 -0.82
C LEU A 39 -10.44 3.81 -1.53
N VAL A 40 -9.80 4.45 -2.52
CA VAL A 40 -10.42 5.52 -3.32
C VAL A 40 -11.55 4.95 -4.19
N GLU A 41 -11.33 3.82 -4.86
CA GLU A 41 -12.36 3.14 -5.65
C GLU A 41 -13.58 2.75 -4.79
N LYS A 42 -13.34 2.17 -3.60
CA LYS A 42 -14.40 1.80 -2.65
C LYS A 42 -15.25 2.99 -2.22
N LYS A 43 -14.65 4.20 -2.10
CA LYS A 43 -15.36 5.43 -1.72
C LYS A 43 -16.36 5.90 -2.78
N PHE A 44 -16.04 5.76 -4.07
CA PHE A 44 -16.93 6.13 -5.17
C PHE A 44 -17.86 4.97 -5.61
N GLY A 45 -17.55 3.76 -5.18
CA GLY A 45 -18.22 2.54 -5.61
C GLY A 45 -17.82 2.16 -7.04
N ASN A 46 -18.11 0.91 -7.45
CA ASN A 46 -17.80 0.36 -8.77
C ASN A 46 -18.48 1.09 -9.96
N SER A 47 -19.08 2.26 -9.74
CA SER A 47 -19.87 3.01 -10.72
C SER A 47 -19.02 3.96 -11.57
N SER A 48 -17.84 4.36 -11.09
CA SER A 48 -16.99 5.36 -11.76
C SER A 48 -15.62 4.76 -12.03
N ALA A 49 -15.17 4.80 -13.29
CA ALA A 49 -13.78 4.49 -13.60
C ALA A 49 -12.92 5.60 -12.99
N VAL A 50 -12.03 5.21 -12.07
CA VAL A 50 -11.08 6.11 -11.41
C VAL A 50 -9.72 5.87 -12.04
N GLU A 51 -9.13 6.92 -12.61
CA GLU A 51 -7.75 6.88 -13.08
C GLU A 51 -6.82 7.45 -12.00
N PHE A 52 -5.63 6.88 -11.86
CA PHE A 52 -4.67 7.27 -10.82
C PHE A 52 -3.34 7.72 -11.43
N SER A 53 -2.77 8.78 -10.89
CA SER A 53 -1.44 9.27 -11.24
C SER A 53 -0.65 9.70 -10.01
N ASP A 54 0.68 9.75 -10.14
CA ASP A 54 1.61 10.22 -9.09
C ASP A 54 1.45 9.56 -7.71
N VAL A 55 1.07 8.27 -7.70
CA VAL A 55 0.86 7.51 -6.47
C VAL A 55 2.19 7.09 -5.85
N GLU A 56 2.50 7.69 -4.71
CA GLU A 56 3.76 7.50 -3.99
C GLU A 56 3.54 7.27 -2.48
N ILE A 57 4.40 6.43 -1.91
CA ILE A 57 4.53 6.32 -0.45
C ILE A 57 5.37 7.50 0.02
N VAL A 58 4.77 8.42 0.76
CA VAL A 58 5.44 9.64 1.25
C VAL A 58 5.98 9.49 2.67
N GLN A 59 5.46 8.51 3.42
CA GLN A 59 5.93 8.22 4.78
C GLN A 59 5.72 6.73 5.09
N LYS A 60 6.71 6.12 5.72
CA LYS A 60 6.62 4.79 6.34
C LYS A 60 6.90 4.92 7.84
N ASN A 61 6.02 4.38 8.67
CA ASN A 61 6.20 4.29 10.12
C ASN A 61 6.09 2.84 10.56
N GLU A 62 7.09 2.34 11.28
CA GLU A 62 7.12 0.99 11.83
C GLU A 62 6.78 1.05 13.33
N PHE A 63 5.96 0.10 13.79
CA PHE A 63 5.60 -0.05 15.20
C PHE A 63 5.54 -1.53 15.57
N LYS A 64 5.41 -1.83 16.88
CA LYS A 64 5.54 -3.21 17.40
C LYS A 64 4.61 -4.23 16.74
N GLU A 65 3.46 -3.80 16.24
CA GLU A 65 2.39 -4.66 15.71
C GLU A 65 2.26 -4.58 14.18
N GLY A 66 3.12 -3.84 13.49
CA GLY A 66 3.00 -3.66 12.05
C GLY A 66 3.59 -2.36 11.53
N GLU A 67 3.14 -1.99 10.35
CA GLU A 67 3.65 -0.84 9.60
C GLU A 67 2.48 0.03 9.14
N SER A 68 2.70 1.35 9.11
CA SER A 68 1.75 2.32 8.57
C SER A 68 2.42 3.11 7.47
N TYR A 69 1.78 3.09 6.31
CA TYR A 69 2.23 3.76 5.11
C TYR A 69 1.27 4.90 4.80
N ARG A 70 1.81 6.12 4.68
CA ARG A 70 1.08 7.23 4.08
C ARG A 70 1.33 7.22 2.59
N VAL A 71 0.28 7.04 1.82
CA VAL A 71 0.28 7.08 0.37
C VAL A 71 -0.41 8.35 -0.07
N CYS A 72 0.22 9.08 -0.98
CA CYS A 72 -0.35 10.24 -1.63
C CYS A 72 -0.42 9.99 -3.12
N GLY A 73 -1.38 10.62 -3.79
CA GLY A 73 -1.47 10.58 -5.24
C GLY A 73 -2.59 11.47 -5.74
N LEU A 74 -2.80 11.40 -7.04
CA LEU A 74 -3.89 12.06 -7.72
C LEU A 74 -4.86 11.00 -8.25
N TYR A 75 -6.14 11.32 -8.25
CA TYR A 75 -7.18 10.53 -8.89
C TYR A 75 -7.98 11.41 -9.84
N HIS A 76 -8.49 10.82 -10.90
CA HIS A 76 -9.31 11.47 -11.89
C HIS A 76 -10.60 10.67 -12.07
N LEU A 77 -11.73 11.37 -11.99
CA LEU A 77 -13.05 10.79 -12.24
C LEU A 77 -13.49 11.19 -13.64
N SER A 78 -14.10 10.27 -14.39
CA SER A 78 -14.61 10.58 -15.73
C SER A 78 -15.66 11.70 -15.79
N SER A 79 -16.22 12.09 -14.64
CA SER A 79 -17.20 13.17 -14.49
C SER A 79 -16.57 14.55 -14.23
N GLN A 80 -15.25 14.63 -14.06
CA GLN A 80 -14.52 15.85 -13.74
C GLN A 80 -13.36 16.05 -14.71
N ASP A 81 -12.98 17.29 -15.00
CA ASP A 81 -11.87 17.58 -15.92
C ASP A 81 -10.51 17.57 -15.19
N ASP A 82 -10.49 17.91 -13.90
CA ASP A 82 -9.28 18.07 -13.12
C ASP A 82 -8.95 16.82 -12.28
N ALA A 83 -7.65 16.52 -12.18
CA ALA A 83 -7.15 15.52 -11.26
C ALA A 83 -7.16 16.07 -9.82
N LEU A 84 -7.67 15.28 -8.89
CA LEU A 84 -7.87 15.63 -7.50
C LEU A 84 -6.91 14.86 -6.59
N PRO A 85 -6.28 15.50 -5.58
CA PRO A 85 -5.38 14.79 -4.70
C PRO A 85 -6.11 13.93 -3.66
N PHE A 86 -5.44 12.86 -3.26
CA PHE A 86 -5.84 12.03 -2.12
C PHE A 86 -4.64 11.69 -1.23
N VAL A 87 -4.95 11.41 0.03
CA VAL A 87 -4.03 10.79 0.98
C VAL A 87 -4.71 9.62 1.66
N ALA A 88 -4.01 8.49 1.68
CA ALA A 88 -4.45 7.27 2.34
C ALA A 88 -3.40 6.84 3.37
N ASN A 89 -3.85 6.40 4.54
CA ASN A 89 -3.03 5.68 5.49
C ASN A 89 -3.36 4.19 5.39
N VAL A 90 -2.43 3.40 4.84
CA VAL A 90 -2.52 1.94 4.72
C VAL A 90 -1.78 1.33 5.91
N ILE A 91 -2.41 0.41 6.62
CA ILE A 91 -1.83 -0.26 7.77
C ILE A 91 -1.65 -1.73 7.44
N VAL A 92 -0.44 -2.24 7.63
CA VAL A 92 -0.07 -3.64 7.43
C VAL A 92 0.20 -4.28 8.79
N LYS A 93 -0.52 -5.34 9.11
CA LYS A 93 -0.30 -6.16 10.32
C LYS A 93 -0.22 -7.63 9.94
N GLU A 94 0.78 -8.33 10.46
CA GLU A 94 0.94 -9.78 10.28
C GLU A 94 0.88 -10.26 8.81
N GLY A 95 1.36 -9.44 7.86
CA GLY A 95 1.33 -9.76 6.42
C GLY A 95 -0.03 -9.55 5.74
N SER A 96 -0.93 -8.77 6.37
CA SER A 96 -2.25 -8.42 5.82
C SER A 96 -2.57 -6.93 5.97
N PHE A 97 -3.44 -6.40 5.10
CA PHE A 97 -3.96 -5.05 5.24
C PHE A 97 -5.03 -4.98 6.33
N SER A 98 -4.94 -3.97 7.18
CA SER A 98 -5.96 -3.68 8.20
C SER A 98 -7.15 -2.95 7.57
N GLU A 99 -8.35 -3.29 8.02
CA GLU A 99 -9.60 -2.58 7.64
C GLU A 99 -9.66 -1.14 8.19
N HIS A 100 -8.79 -0.77 9.13
CA HIS A 100 -8.74 0.58 9.71
C HIS A 100 -7.96 1.58 8.84
N GLY A 101 -7.84 1.32 7.54
CA GLY A 101 -7.30 2.28 6.59
C GLY A 101 -8.08 3.60 6.65
N GLN A 102 -7.36 4.71 6.54
CA GLN A 102 -7.97 6.04 6.49
C GLN A 102 -7.77 6.61 5.10
N LEU A 103 -8.81 7.25 4.57
CA LEU A 103 -8.77 7.95 3.29
C LEU A 103 -9.29 9.38 3.46
N ILE A 104 -8.55 10.33 2.90
CA ILE A 104 -9.00 11.71 2.74
C ILE A 104 -8.86 12.05 1.26
N ILE A 105 -9.95 12.51 0.65
CA ILE A 105 -10.02 12.99 -0.74
C ILE A 105 -10.38 14.48 -0.75
N SER A 106 -9.97 15.20 -1.79
CA SER A 106 -10.21 16.64 -1.93
C SER A 106 -11.64 16.95 -2.38
N GLU A 107 -12.62 16.69 -1.50
CA GLU A 107 -14.02 17.08 -1.73
C GLU A 107 -14.23 18.61 -1.59
N THR A 108 -13.34 19.29 -0.87
CA THR A 108 -13.38 20.76 -0.67
C THR A 108 -12.00 21.39 -0.83
N PRO A 109 -11.90 22.71 -1.11
CA PRO A 109 -10.63 23.41 -1.21
C PRO A 109 -9.78 23.36 0.06
N GLU A 110 -10.42 23.34 1.24
CA GLU A 110 -9.72 23.23 2.53
C GLU A 110 -9.10 21.84 2.72
N LEU A 111 -9.81 20.80 2.29
CA LEU A 111 -9.29 19.44 2.29
C LEU A 111 -8.16 19.28 1.28
N GLN A 112 -8.29 19.88 0.09
CA GLN A 112 -7.23 19.89 -0.92
C GLN A 112 -5.93 20.48 -0.35
N PHE A 113 -5.98 21.67 0.23
CA PHE A 113 -4.83 22.30 0.87
C PHE A 113 -4.24 21.42 1.99
N SER A 114 -5.10 20.80 2.79
CA SER A 114 -4.65 19.91 3.88
C SER A 114 -3.94 18.66 3.34
N ILE A 115 -4.44 18.07 2.25
CA ILE A 115 -3.82 16.92 1.59
C ILE A 115 -2.46 17.32 1.03
N GLU A 116 -2.37 18.45 0.34
CA GLU A 116 -1.10 18.95 -0.20
C GLU A 116 -0.04 19.08 0.90
N GLN A 117 -0.39 19.67 2.04
CA GLN A 117 0.52 19.78 3.21
C GLN A 117 0.94 18.41 3.77
N LEU A 118 0.02 17.43 3.81
CA LEU A 118 0.32 16.07 4.28
C LEU A 118 1.19 15.28 3.31
N CYS A 119 1.14 15.63 2.03
CA CYS A 119 1.82 14.97 0.92
C CYS A 119 3.15 15.63 0.52
N VAL A 120 3.49 16.79 1.09
CA VAL A 120 4.86 17.29 1.04
C VAL A 120 5.76 16.25 1.71
N LYS A 121 6.64 15.61 0.93
CA LYS A 121 7.65 14.68 1.43
C LYS A 121 8.36 15.34 2.61
N LYS A 122 8.16 14.81 3.82
CA LYS A 122 9.07 15.10 4.92
C LYS A 122 10.40 14.49 4.52
N GLN A 123 11.33 15.31 4.01
CA GLN A 123 12.75 14.99 4.06
C GLN A 123 13.09 14.81 5.54
N ALA A 124 13.04 13.56 6.01
CA ALA A 124 13.72 13.20 7.23
C ALA A 124 15.22 13.36 6.92
N ASN A 125 15.82 14.38 7.52
CA ASN A 125 17.28 14.43 7.70
C ASN A 125 17.75 13.16 8.42
#